data_AF-A0A7V9H445-F1
#
_entry.id   AF-A0A7V9H445-F1
#
_cell.length_a   1.000
_cell.length_b   1.000
_cell.length_c   1.000
_cell.angle_alpha   90.00
_cell.angle_beta   90.00
_cell.angle_gamma   90.00
#
_symmetry.space_group_name_H-M   'P 1'
#
loop_
_entity.id
_entity.type
_entity.pdbx_description
1 polymer ?
#
loop_
_entity_poly.entity_id
_entity_poly.type
_entity_poly.pdbx_seq_one_letter_code
_entity_poly.pdbx_strand_id
1 'polypeptide(L)' 'MTWILLFVAGLFEIGFAIGLKFSEGFSRLWPTLGMVLAGAVSFYLLSTAMKSLPAGTAYAIWTGIGAAGTAAVG' A
#
# COMPACT_ATOMS: atom_id res chain seq x y z
N MET A 1 12.64 8.74 10.92
CA MET A 1 12.56 8.09 9.60
C MET A 1 11.30 7.24 9.43
N THR A 2 10.75 6.66 10.50
CA THR A 2 9.54 5.80 10.50
C THR A 2 8.32 6.39 9.78
N TRP A 3 8.08 7.69 9.93
CA TRP A 3 7.00 8.41 9.26
C TRP A 3 7.13 8.46 7.73
N ILE A 4 8.35 8.58 7.21
CA ILE A 4 8.60 8.54 5.76
C ILE A 4 8.34 7.12 5.24
N LEU A 5 8.78 6.09 5.97
CA LEU A 5 8.46 4.70 5.62
C LEU A 5 6.95 4.45 5.58
N LEU A 6 6.21 5.00 6.54
CA LEU A 6 4.75 4.90 6.59
C LEU A 6 4.08 5.60 5.40
N PHE A 7 4.57 6.79 5.04
CA PHE A 7 4.08 7.52 3.87
C PHE A 7 4.35 6.75 2.57
N VAL A 8 5.57 6.25 2.39
CA VAL A 8 5.94 5.43 1.23
C VAL A 8 5.15 4.12 1.19
N ALA A 9 4.91 3.47 2.35
CA ALA A 9 4.04 2.31 2.46
C ALA A 9 2.63 2.61 1.94
N GLY A 10 2.06 3.75 2.35
CA GLY A 10 0.75 4.19 1.87
C GLY A 10 0.72 4.46 0.36
N LEU A 11 1.81 4.97 -0.23
CA LEU A 11 1.90 5.16 -1.69
C LEU A 11 1.92 3.82 -2.45
N PHE A 12 2.67 2.83 -1.94
CA PHE A 12 2.66 1.48 -2.51
C PHE A 12 1.28 0.82 -2.39
N GLU A 13 0.53 1.14 -1.33
CA GLU A 13 -0.84 0.64 -1.16
C GLU A 13 -1.79 1.14 -2.26
N ILE A 14 -1.62 2.38 -2.72
CA ILE A 14 -2.37 2.91 -3.87
C ILE A 14 -2.04 2.07 -5.12
N GLY A 15 -0.76 1.74 -5.33
CA GLY A 15 -0.32 0.87 -6.42
C GLY A 15 -0.91 -0.54 -6.34
N PHE A 16 -1.05 -1.10 -5.13
CA PHE A 16 -1.74 -2.36 -4.89
C PHE A 16 -3.23 -2.26 -5.27
N ALA A 17 -3.94 -1.23 -4.79
CA ALA A 17 -5.38 -1.05 -5.08
C ALA A 17 -5.66 -0.83 -6.57
N ILE A 18 -4.83 -0.02 -7.24
CA ILE A 18 -4.89 0.18 -8.69
C ILE A 18 -4.56 -1.11 -9.43
N GLY A 19 -3.51 -1.81 -9.03
CA GLY A 19 -3.11 -3.10 -9.60
C GLY A 19 -4.23 -4.13 -9.54
N LEU A 20 -4.98 -4.17 -8.45
CA LEU A 20 -6.14 -5.04 -8.29
C LEU A 20 -7.22 -4.74 -9.34
N LYS A 21 -7.53 -3.47 -9.57
CA LYS A 21 -8.47 -3.02 -10.62
C LYS A 21 -8.00 -3.42 -12.02
N PHE A 22 -6.72 -3.25 -12.33
CA PHE A 22 -6.14 -3.58 -13.64
C PHE A 22 -5.85 -5.07 -13.85
N SER A 23 -5.86 -5.88 -12.79
CA SER A 23 -5.63 -7.33 -12.89
C SER A 23 -6.75 -8.09 -13.63
N GLU A 24 -7.93 -7.47 -13.84
CA GLU A 24 -9.14 -8.11 -14.40
C GLU A 24 -9.41 -9.47 -13.73
N GLY A 25 -9.44 -9.47 -12.39
CA GLY A 25 -9.65 -10.70 -11.61
C GLY A 25 -8.50 -11.69 -11.75
N PHE A 26 -7.26 -11.20 -11.73
CA PHE A 26 -6.03 -11.98 -11.88
C PHE A 26 -5.78 -12.59 -13.27
N SER A 27 -6.55 -12.19 -14.28
CA SER A 27 -6.40 -12.68 -15.67
C SER A 27 -5.15 -12.10 -16.36
N ARG A 28 -4.70 -10.90 -15.97
CA ARG A 28 -3.51 -10.26 -16.55
C ARG A 28 -2.28 -10.45 -15.67
N LEU A 29 -1.26 -11.12 -16.20
CA LEU A 29 -0.04 -11.48 -15.47
C LEU A 29 0.76 -10.26 -15.00
N TRP A 30 0.99 -9.28 -15.87
CA TRP A 30 1.82 -8.11 -15.57
C TRP A 30 1.23 -7.19 -14.47
N PRO A 31 -0.05 -6.78 -14.54
CA PRO A 31 -0.68 -6.02 -13.45
C PRO A 31 -0.76 -6.81 -12.15
N THR A 32 -1.01 -8.12 -12.22
CA THR A 32 -1.05 -8.99 -11.03
C THR A 32 0.31 -9.06 -10.35
N LEU A 33 1.40 -9.20 -11.11
CA LEU A 33 2.75 -9.22 -10.54
C LEU A 33 3.08 -7.88 -9.88
N GLY A 34 2.74 -6.77 -10.54
CA GLY A 34 2.91 -5.42 -10.00
C GLY A 34 2.10 -5.20 -8.71
N MET A 35 0.86 -5.67 -8.68
CA MET A 35 -0.01 -5.65 -7.49
C MET A 35 0.63 -6.39 -6.32
N VAL A 36 1.04 -7.65 -6.54
CA VAL A 36 1.63 -8.49 -5.48
C VAL A 36 2.92 -7.87 -4.95
N LEU A 37 3.80 -7.37 -5.83
CA LEU A 37 5.02 -6.69 -5.43
C LEU A 37 4.74 -5.41 -4.65
N ALA A 38 3.80 -4.58 -5.12
CA ALA A 38 3.43 -3.33 -4.45
C ALA A 38 2.84 -3.60 -3.05
N GLY A 39 1.93 -4.56 -2.93
CA GLY A 39 1.36 -4.98 -1.66
C GLY A 39 2.41 -5.54 -0.70
N ALA A 40 3.32 -6.40 -1.19
CA ALA A 40 4.39 -6.95 -0.36
C ALA A 40 5.34 -5.87 0.17
N VAL A 41 5.72 -4.91 -0.67
CA VAL A 41 6.56 -3.77 -0.26
C VAL A 41 5.81 -2.85 0.72
N SER A 42 4.54 -2.53 0.44
CA SER A 42 3.66 -1.75 1.33
C SER A 42 3.61 -2.36 2.74
N PHE A 43 3.29 -3.66 2.83
CA PHE A 43 3.21 -4.37 4.10
C PHE A 43 4.55 -4.47 4.84
N TYR A 44 5.66 -4.69 4.12
CA TYR A 44 6.98 -4.75 4.73
C TYR A 44 7.38 -3.41 5.35
N LEU A 45 7.11 -2.31 4.65
CA LEU A 45 7.37 -0.95 5.13
C LEU A 45 6.48 -0.60 6.32
N LEU A 46 5.19 -0.94 6.27
CA LEU A 46 4.26 -0.78 7.39
C LEU A 46 4.73 -1.56 8.63
N SER A 47 5.08 -2.84 8.46
CA SER A 47 5.60 -3.68 9.55
C SER A 47 6.85 -3.07 10.18
N THR A 48 7.76 -2.53 9.35
CA THR A 48 8.93 -1.81 9.84
C THR A 48 8.56 -0.53 10.58
N ALA A 49 7.55 0.21 10.11
CA ALA A 49 7.08 1.42 10.76
C ALA A 49 6.43 1.14 12.14
N MET A 50 5.70 0.03 12.24
CA MET A 50 5.03 -0.42 13.46
C MET A 50 6.02 -0.87 14.57
N LYS A 51 7.30 -1.09 14.25
CA LYS A 51 8.33 -1.35 15.28
C LYS A 51 8.58 -0.14 16.18
N SER A 52 8.28 1.07 15.71
CA SER A 52 8.50 2.31 16.47
C SER A 52 7.22 3.10 16.72
N LEU A 53 6.16 2.86 15.94
CA LEU A 53 4.87 3.55 16.07
C LEU A 53 3.81 2.62 16.66
N PRO A 54 2.88 3.15 17.48
CA PRO A 54 1.71 2.39 17.90
C PRO A 54 0.94 1.85 16.70
N ALA A 55 0.55 0.58 16.77
CA ALA A 55 -0.11 -0.12 15.67
C ALA A 55 -1.35 0.63 15.16
N GLY A 56 -2.21 1.13 16.06
CA GLY A 56 -3.41 1.89 15.69
C GLY A 56 -3.10 3.15 14.88
N THR A 57 -2.09 3.92 15.29
CA THR A 57 -1.70 5.16 14.59
C THR A 57 -1.08 4.85 13.23
N ALA A 58 -0.16 3.88 13.17
CA ALA A 58 0.47 3.47 11.92
C ALA A 58 -0.56 2.96 10.92
N TYR A 59 -1.47 2.08 11.36
CA TYR A 59 -2.47 1.48 10.50
C TYR A 59 -3.50 2.51 10.01
N ALA A 60 -4.00 3.39 10.90
CA ALA A 60 -4.97 4.42 10.53
C ALA A 60 -4.42 5.40 9.48
N ILE A 61 -3.16 5.78 9.59
CA ILE A 61 -2.53 6.69 8.62
C ILE A 61 -2.23 5.97 7.31
N TRP A 62 -1.71 4.73 7.37
CA TRP A 62 -1.44 3.92 6.19
C TRP A 62 -2.72 3.65 5.37
N THR A 63 -3.80 3.22 6.03
CA THR A 63 -5.10 3.03 5.35
C THR A 63 -5.68 4.35 4.87
N GLY A 64 -5.54 5.44 5.63
CA GLY A 64 -5.99 6.77 5.22
C GLY A 64 -5.31 7.26 3.94
N ILE A 65 -3.99 7.10 3.82
CA ILE A 65 -3.23 7.45 2.62
C ILE A 65 -3.65 6.56 1.45
N GLY A 66 -3.72 5.24 1.67
CA GLY A 66 -4.12 4.28 0.64
C GLY A 66 -5.53 4.58 0.10
N ALA A 67 -6.49 4.82 0.99
CA ALA A 67 -7.86 5.14 0.62
C ALA A 67 -7.98 6.47 -0.12
N ALA A 68 -7.39 7.56 0.42
CA ALA A 68 -7.45 8.87 -0.20
C ALA A 68 -6.74 8.90 -1.57
N GLY A 69 -5.57 8.27 -1.66
CA GLY A 69 -4.82 8.19 -2.90
C GLY A 69 -5.49 7.31 -3.95
N THR A 70 -6.08 6.18 -3.54
CA THR A 70 -6.87 5.33 -4.45
C THR A 70 -8.11 6.07 -4.94
N ALA A 71 -8.81 6.79 -4.07
CA ALA A 71 -9.98 7.58 -4.47
C ALA A 71 -9.62 8.75 -5.41
N ALA A 72 -8.41 9.32 -5.29
CA ALA A 72 -7.96 10.42 -6.15
C ALA A 72 -7.48 9.95 -7.53
N VAL A 73 -6.89 8.75 -7.62
CA VAL A 73 -6.19 8.27 -8.83
C VAL A 73 -6.95 7.14 -9.55
N GLY A 74 -7.78 6.36 -8.84
CA GLY A 74 -8.42 5.14 -9.32
C GLY A 74 -9.85 5.33 -9.80
#